data_AF-A0A958HM07-F1
#
_entry.id   AF-A0A958HM07-F1
#
_cell.length_a   1.000
_cell.length_b   1.000
_cell.length_c   1.000
_cell.angle_alpha   90.00
_cell.angle_beta   90.00
_cell.angle_gamma   90.00
#
_symmetry.space_group_name_H-M   'P 1'
#
loop_
_entity.id
_entity.type
_entity.pdbx_description
1 polymer ?
#
loop_
_entity_poly.entity_id
_entity_poly.type
_entity_poly.pdbx_seq_one_letter_code
_entity_poly.pdbx_strand_id
1 'polypeptide(L)'
;MEVSLAITASTAWTAELFFADELFRPTSTGFPQATVELAAQESRYLVAYLTAPAGLSEGEVGAAHVTANGQTVDLKAAVRNVPKVFFVSMDGCGGGYLYIDRKGRWDTGTYEPLMPRTRDFLEQSAFFPNAFGLLPSITDPNHMSVVSGSWPGTLGVANVFHHFAGIDPTGEPVFLAPSKDLLRWGDDGASIQTVYDVLPAGNPDVYNAFLSGKELTGHLLDDGNDTMDTIAGGIWHPYYLQDPQLRKIGDPPSDPDAATDRDGTNLFPSSQAKMYQSAGLRDLNAHPSKYPSDRWVMDSALRILFAEDPDLFYINMGDCDDGEHYLGAADRPPEWTDLGTPEVLWDDANLYNPRVNRGAVLDIVFEADYLFGRFLDALDLKQTADQSVVSLLSDHGQVTLMDDSLIDMGDVLTDLGISQDDVEMITASGSIGYLYLTDSSLAAAVASQLADYTLVHPLNQATVHPFVVLDRDEMDSGIDDVYGPLVEDGVAGNRRGELYSAWNIDHPVHDTSKVRWPDLWVFTLFRFNIIHQSSPEIGGALGTFHFTASHGSPESSWVQLAMRGPGLAVGVHQERVSLADVAPTLYALLGFSEPANVDGEAILSALR
;
A
#
# COMPACT_ATOMS: atom_id res chain seq x y z
N MET A 1 42.52 -6.51 14.08
CA MET A 1 42.96 -5.20 13.55
C MET A 1 42.47 -4.16 14.52
N GLU A 2 43.32 -3.23 14.94
CA GLU A 2 42.91 -2.11 15.79
C GLU A 2 42.46 -0.95 14.89
N VAL A 3 41.28 -0.40 15.14
CA VAL A 3 40.73 0.76 14.42
C VAL A 3 40.48 1.87 15.44
N SER A 4 41.17 3.00 15.30
CA SER A 4 40.90 4.20 16.11
C SER A 4 39.94 5.12 15.36
N LEU A 5 38.86 5.49 16.04
CA LEU A 5 37.80 6.36 15.56
C LEU A 5 37.75 7.61 16.43
N ALA A 6 37.67 8.78 15.80
CA ALA A 6 37.45 10.04 16.50
C ALA A 6 36.38 10.85 15.76
N ILE A 7 35.54 11.54 16.53
CA ILE A 7 34.57 12.51 16.00
C ILE A 7 34.89 13.90 16.55
N THR A 8 34.83 14.93 15.71
CA THR A 8 35.06 16.31 16.14
C THR A 8 34.08 17.24 15.46
N ALA A 9 33.27 17.96 16.25
CA ALA A 9 32.27 18.90 15.76
C ALA A 9 32.85 20.30 15.49
N SER A 10 32.28 21.03 14.53
CA SER A 10 32.39 22.48 14.43
C SER A 10 31.58 23.14 15.56
N THR A 11 32.05 24.27 16.09
CA THR A 11 31.58 24.89 17.35
C THR A 11 30.06 24.94 17.56
N ALA A 12 29.66 24.85 18.84
CA ALA A 12 28.30 24.78 19.43
C ALA A 12 27.58 23.43 19.32
N TRP A 13 27.87 22.61 18.32
CA TRP A 13 27.27 21.28 18.17
C TRP A 13 27.99 20.22 19.02
N THR A 14 27.26 19.20 19.43
CA THR A 14 27.82 17.99 20.06
C THR A 14 27.85 16.87 19.03
N ALA A 15 28.98 16.17 18.93
CA ALA A 15 29.10 15.01 18.06
C ALA A 15 29.58 13.81 18.87
N GLU A 16 28.87 12.70 18.72
CA GLU A 16 29.11 11.47 19.48
C GLU A 16 29.07 10.26 18.56
N LEU A 17 29.90 9.27 18.87
CA LEU A 17 29.88 7.95 18.27
C LEU A 17 29.20 6.97 19.21
N PHE A 18 28.50 6.00 18.64
CA PHE A 18 27.85 4.91 19.36
C PHE A 18 28.20 3.60 18.68
N PHE A 19 28.38 2.54 19.47
CA PHE A 19 28.24 1.20 18.91
C PHE A 19 26.79 0.99 18.54
N ALA A 20 26.56 0.37 17.39
CA ALA A 20 25.22 0.11 16.91
C ALA A 20 25.00 -1.37 16.65
N ASP A 21 23.73 -1.79 16.72
CA ASP A 21 23.33 -3.10 16.23
C ASP A 21 23.24 -3.10 14.69
N GLU A 22 22.81 -4.22 14.13
CA GLU A 22 22.67 -4.38 12.68
C GLU A 22 21.56 -3.51 12.06
N LEU A 23 20.74 -2.83 12.85
CA LEU A 23 19.70 -1.91 12.39
C LEU A 23 20.12 -0.45 12.64
N PHE A 24 21.39 -0.25 12.97
CA PHE A 24 21.99 1.06 13.28
C PHE A 24 21.41 1.71 14.54
N ARG A 25 20.77 0.92 15.42
CA ARG A 25 20.30 1.41 16.71
C ARG A 25 21.47 1.52 17.69
N PRO A 26 21.65 2.66 18.37
CA PRO A 26 22.66 2.79 19.42
C PRO A 26 22.50 1.70 20.51
N THR A 27 23.59 1.01 20.82
CA THR A 27 23.66 -0.04 21.87
C THR A 27 24.64 0.32 23.00
N SER A 28 25.28 1.47 22.90
CA SER A 28 26.22 1.99 23.90
C SER A 28 25.86 3.41 24.32
N THR A 29 26.56 3.92 25.33
CA THR A 29 26.61 5.37 25.59
C THR A 29 27.46 6.07 24.53
N GLY A 30 27.19 7.35 24.28
CA GLY A 30 27.97 8.17 23.34
C GLY A 30 29.42 8.35 23.78
N PHE A 31 30.34 8.40 22.81
CA PHE A 31 31.76 8.67 23.04
C PHE A 31 32.37 9.53 21.92
N PRO A 32 33.32 10.45 22.23
CA PRO A 32 33.99 11.26 21.21
C PRO A 32 35.11 10.50 20.48
N GLN A 33 35.59 9.40 21.05
CA GLN A 33 36.64 8.56 20.49
C GLN A 33 36.43 7.10 20.93
N ALA A 34 36.71 6.15 20.04
CA ALA A 34 36.80 4.74 20.38
C ALA A 34 37.98 4.05 19.70
N THR A 35 38.49 3.02 20.36
CA THR A 35 39.35 2.03 19.76
C THR A 35 38.58 0.72 19.68
N VAL A 36 38.44 0.18 18.48
CA VAL A 36 37.71 -1.07 18.24
C VAL A 36 38.71 -2.13 17.78
N GLU A 37 38.76 -3.24 18.51
CA GLU A 37 39.46 -4.44 18.08
C GLU A 37 38.51 -5.31 17.26
N LEU A 38 38.86 -5.55 15.99
CA LEU A 38 38.11 -6.43 15.09
C LEU A 38 38.89 -7.71 14.83
N ALA A 39 38.26 -8.86 15.03
CA ALA A 39 38.76 -10.14 14.53
C ALA A 39 38.74 -10.16 13.00
N ALA A 40 39.48 -11.10 12.39
CA ALA A 40 39.43 -11.27 10.94
C ALA A 40 37.99 -11.60 10.50
N GLN A 41 37.50 -10.89 9.48
CA GLN A 41 36.13 -11.01 8.93
C GLN A 41 35.01 -10.53 9.85
N GLU A 42 35.32 -9.97 11.02
CA GLU A 42 34.33 -9.34 11.88
C GLU A 42 33.97 -7.96 11.34
N SER A 43 32.67 -7.63 11.40
CA SER A 43 32.16 -6.29 11.13
C SER A 43 31.47 -5.73 12.38
N ARG A 44 31.61 -4.43 12.60
CA ARG A 44 30.91 -3.69 13.67
C ARG A 44 30.30 -2.45 13.07
N TYR A 45 29.08 -2.14 13.49
CA TYR A 45 28.41 -0.90 13.10
C TYR A 45 28.67 0.17 14.15
N LEU A 46 28.98 1.37 13.67
CA LEU A 46 29.01 2.57 14.47
C LEU A 46 28.09 3.59 13.81
N VAL A 47 27.32 4.29 14.62
CA VAL A 47 26.56 5.46 14.19
C VAL A 47 27.15 6.70 14.81
N ALA A 48 27.17 7.77 14.03
CA ALA A 48 27.68 9.06 14.42
C ALA A 48 26.54 10.05 14.46
N TYR A 49 26.24 10.61 15.63
CA TYR A 49 25.20 11.62 15.77
C TYR A 49 25.82 13.00 15.90
N LEU A 50 25.17 13.97 15.26
CA LEU A 50 25.48 15.37 15.34
C LEU A 50 24.24 16.09 15.86
N THR A 51 24.30 16.55 17.10
CA THR A 51 23.15 17.09 17.83
C THR A 51 23.29 18.59 18.02
N ALA A 52 22.23 19.32 17.66
CA ALA A 52 22.10 20.75 17.89
C ALA A 52 21.82 21.01 19.38
N PRO A 53 22.50 21.97 20.04
CA PRO A 53 22.07 22.43 21.35
C PRO A 53 20.71 23.16 21.25
N ALA A 54 19.98 23.18 22.36
CA ALA A 54 18.74 23.95 22.43
C ALA A 54 18.98 25.44 22.15
N GLY A 55 18.07 26.06 21.39
CA GLY A 55 18.08 27.49 21.12
C GLY A 55 18.85 27.93 19.87
N LEU A 56 19.38 26.99 19.08
CA LEU A 56 19.83 27.30 17.73
C LEU A 56 18.67 27.75 16.84
N SER A 57 18.96 28.64 15.89
CA SER A 57 17.99 29.14 14.91
C SER A 57 17.89 28.19 13.72
N GLU A 58 16.74 28.21 13.05
CA GLU A 58 16.54 27.50 11.78
C GLU A 58 17.63 27.87 10.76
N GLY A 59 18.15 26.86 10.06
CA GLY A 59 19.23 26.99 9.09
C GLY A 59 20.64 27.05 9.69
N GLU A 60 20.81 27.08 11.02
CA GLU A 60 22.15 26.96 11.61
C GLU A 60 22.72 25.57 11.31
N VAL A 61 23.95 25.54 10.79
CA VAL A 61 24.62 24.33 10.32
C VAL A 61 25.65 23.87 11.34
N GLY A 62 25.66 22.56 11.59
CA GLY A 62 26.73 21.84 12.27
C GLY A 62 27.49 20.97 11.28
N ALA A 63 28.76 20.72 11.58
CA ALA A 63 29.54 19.71 10.91
C ALA A 63 30.32 18.88 11.92
N ALA A 64 30.63 17.65 11.57
CA ALA A 64 31.61 16.85 12.29
C ALA A 64 32.45 16.01 11.33
N HIS A 65 33.65 15.64 11.75
CA HIS A 65 34.52 14.75 10.99
C HIS A 65 34.65 13.43 11.74
N VAL A 66 34.35 12.31 11.09
CA VAL A 66 34.64 10.96 11.60
C VAL A 66 35.88 10.44 10.90
N THR A 67 36.96 10.23 11.66
CA THR A 67 38.22 9.70 11.10
C THR A 67 38.46 8.26 11.54
N ALA A 68 38.74 7.36 10.61
CA ALA A 68 39.09 5.96 10.88
C ALA A 68 40.23 5.52 9.95
N ASN A 69 41.35 5.04 10.50
CA ASN A 69 42.49 4.51 9.73
C ASN A 69 42.96 5.44 8.58
N GLY A 70 42.94 6.75 8.79
CA GLY A 70 43.35 7.75 7.80
C GLY A 70 42.29 8.07 6.73
N GLN A 71 41.11 7.45 6.78
CA GLN A 71 39.92 7.89 6.06
C GLN A 71 39.14 8.90 6.89
N THR A 72 38.44 9.81 6.24
CA THR A 72 37.60 10.84 6.88
C THR A 72 36.26 10.87 6.18
N VAL A 73 35.19 10.84 6.97
CA VAL A 73 33.81 11.07 6.54
C VAL A 73 33.34 12.36 7.19
N ASP A 74 32.76 13.23 6.38
CA ASP A 74 32.20 14.50 6.85
C ASP A 74 30.71 14.34 7.11
N LEU A 75 30.29 14.71 8.31
CA LEU A 75 28.89 14.82 8.71
C LEU A 75 28.49 16.28 8.65
N LYS A 76 27.28 16.55 8.18
CA LYS A 76 26.68 17.87 8.19
C LYS A 76 25.23 17.73 8.65
N ALA A 77 24.78 18.68 9.45
CA ALA A 77 23.41 18.78 9.89
C ALA A 77 22.99 20.25 9.88
N ALA A 78 21.71 20.51 9.70
CA ALA A 78 21.14 21.84 9.84
C ALA A 78 19.94 21.78 10.78
N VAL A 79 19.76 22.81 11.59
CA VAL A 79 18.57 22.94 12.43
C VAL A 79 17.37 23.24 11.53
N ARG A 80 16.34 22.41 11.63
CA ARG A 80 15.09 22.57 10.90
C ARG A 80 13.95 22.63 11.89
N ASN A 81 13.00 23.53 11.64
CA ASN A 81 11.79 23.66 12.43
C ASN A 81 10.57 23.19 11.63
N VAL A 82 10.73 22.06 10.95
CA VAL A 82 9.68 21.40 10.16
C VAL A 82 9.40 20.05 10.82
N PRO A 83 8.15 19.73 11.16
CA PRO A 83 7.80 18.39 11.63
C PRO A 83 8.20 17.34 10.61
N LYS A 84 8.78 16.23 11.07
CA LYS A 84 9.01 15.08 10.19
C LYS A 84 7.66 14.43 9.89
N VAL A 85 7.49 13.88 8.69
CA VAL A 85 6.27 13.24 8.24
C VAL A 85 6.58 11.80 7.86
N PHE A 86 5.91 10.87 8.51
CA PHE A 86 6.08 9.44 8.29
C PHE A 86 4.75 8.81 7.91
N PHE A 87 4.72 8.11 6.78
CA PHE A 87 3.62 7.22 6.43
C PHE A 87 4.05 5.79 6.65
N VAL A 88 3.23 5.01 7.35
CA VAL A 88 3.37 3.57 7.44
C VAL A 88 2.08 2.95 6.91
N SER A 89 2.19 2.30 5.76
CA SER A 89 1.10 1.58 5.14
C SER A 89 1.23 0.08 5.41
N MET A 90 0.15 -0.53 5.86
CA MET A 90 -0.02 -1.99 5.87
C MET A 90 -0.89 -2.34 4.67
N ASP A 91 -0.27 -2.57 3.52
CA ASP A 91 -0.93 -2.75 2.21
C ASP A 91 -1.98 -3.87 2.25
N GLY A 92 -3.20 -3.59 1.81
CA GLY A 92 -4.31 -4.56 1.86
C GLY A 92 -4.88 -4.86 3.26
N CYS A 93 -4.40 -4.20 4.33
CA CYS A 93 -4.89 -4.40 5.69
C CYS A 93 -6.22 -3.67 5.94
N GLY A 94 -7.33 -4.36 5.70
CA GLY A 94 -8.68 -3.83 5.88
C GLY A 94 -8.98 -3.35 7.31
N GLY A 95 -9.88 -2.37 7.44
CA GLY A 95 -10.23 -1.76 8.73
C GLY A 95 -10.81 -2.75 9.77
N GLY A 96 -11.35 -3.88 9.31
CA GLY A 96 -11.92 -4.92 10.18
C GLY A 96 -10.91 -5.57 11.13
N TYR A 97 -9.64 -5.64 10.76
CA TYR A 97 -8.58 -6.24 11.59
C TYR A 97 -8.36 -5.51 12.91
N LEU A 98 -8.66 -4.21 12.99
CA LEU A 98 -8.59 -3.43 14.23
C LEU A 98 -9.54 -3.96 15.32
N TYR A 99 -10.62 -4.62 14.92
CA TYR A 99 -11.74 -5.00 15.78
C TYR A 99 -11.79 -6.49 16.11
N ILE A 100 -10.75 -7.25 15.76
CA ILE A 100 -10.69 -8.68 16.04
C ILE A 100 -9.54 -9.06 16.98
N ASP A 101 -9.66 -10.22 17.62
CA ASP A 101 -8.65 -10.80 18.49
C ASP A 101 -7.67 -11.70 17.70
N ARG A 102 -6.64 -12.23 18.37
CA ARG A 102 -5.66 -13.17 17.77
C ARG A 102 -6.27 -14.47 17.21
N LYS A 103 -7.56 -14.73 17.48
CA LYS A 103 -8.32 -15.87 16.93
C LYS A 103 -9.31 -15.43 15.83
N GLY A 104 -9.19 -14.18 15.39
CA GLY A 104 -10.02 -13.55 14.39
C GLY A 104 -11.46 -13.32 14.83
N ARG A 105 -11.80 -13.42 16.11
CA ARG A 105 -13.17 -13.18 16.62
C ARG A 105 -13.33 -11.69 16.89
N TRP A 106 -14.56 -11.18 16.85
CA TRP A 106 -14.83 -9.82 17.33
C TRP A 106 -14.28 -9.63 18.73
N ASP A 107 -13.43 -8.62 18.89
CA ASP A 107 -12.86 -8.33 20.19
C ASP A 107 -13.89 -7.66 21.09
N THR A 108 -14.26 -8.39 22.15
CA THR A 108 -15.17 -7.93 23.19
C THR A 108 -14.46 -7.22 24.36
N GLY A 109 -13.17 -6.90 24.22
CA GLY A 109 -12.34 -6.29 25.24
C GLY A 109 -11.85 -7.28 26.32
N THR A 110 -12.02 -8.58 26.08
CA THR A 110 -11.67 -9.66 27.00
C THR A 110 -10.59 -10.60 26.47
N TYR A 111 -10.17 -10.41 25.22
CA TYR A 111 -9.22 -11.26 24.51
C TYR A 111 -7.96 -10.48 24.12
N GLU A 112 -6.93 -11.21 23.70
CA GLU A 112 -5.70 -10.62 23.16
C GLU A 112 -5.99 -10.03 21.78
N PRO A 113 -5.89 -8.70 21.61
CA PRO A 113 -6.23 -8.07 20.34
C PRO A 113 -5.27 -8.52 19.25
N LEU A 114 -5.74 -8.55 17.99
CA LEU A 114 -4.89 -8.88 16.85
C LEU A 114 -3.80 -7.83 16.64
N MET A 115 -4.10 -6.55 16.84
CA MET A 115 -3.18 -5.44 16.55
C MET A 115 -2.94 -4.58 17.81
N PRO A 116 -2.29 -5.12 18.86
CA PRO A 116 -2.09 -4.40 20.12
C PRO A 116 -1.31 -3.10 19.96
N ARG A 117 -0.23 -3.07 19.16
CA ARG A 117 0.64 -1.90 19.01
C ARG A 117 -0.07 -0.76 18.28
N THR A 118 -0.85 -1.12 17.26
CA THR A 118 -1.72 -0.20 16.54
C THR A 118 -2.76 0.38 17.46
N ARG A 119 -3.42 -0.43 18.29
CA ARG A 119 -4.42 0.08 19.25
C ARG A 119 -3.82 1.07 20.25
N ASP A 120 -2.65 0.77 20.81
CA ASP A 120 -1.93 1.71 21.69
C ASP A 120 -1.63 3.04 20.97
N PHE A 121 -1.32 2.98 19.67
CA PHE A 121 -1.14 4.16 18.83
C PHE A 121 -2.45 4.91 18.59
N LEU A 122 -3.57 4.22 18.32
CA LEU A 122 -4.88 4.84 18.09
C LEU A 122 -5.36 5.66 19.29
N GLU A 123 -5.08 5.21 20.52
CA GLU A 123 -5.43 5.95 21.76
C GLU A 123 -4.79 7.34 21.85
N GLN A 124 -3.72 7.56 21.10
CA GLN A 124 -2.93 8.79 21.09
C GLN A 124 -3.02 9.55 19.75
N SER A 125 -3.94 9.13 18.87
CA SER A 125 -4.05 9.61 17.49
C SER A 125 -5.40 10.27 17.22
N ALA A 126 -5.47 11.04 16.13
CA ALA A 126 -6.72 11.27 15.41
C ALA A 126 -7.05 9.99 14.64
N PHE A 127 -8.04 9.21 15.09
CA PHE A 127 -8.43 7.93 14.49
C PHE A 127 -9.73 8.07 13.69
N PHE A 128 -9.73 7.55 12.47
CA PHE A 128 -10.85 7.64 11.52
C PHE A 128 -11.41 6.24 11.22
N PRO A 129 -12.35 5.72 12.02
CA PRO A 129 -12.90 4.36 11.85
C PRO A 129 -13.69 4.17 10.54
N ASN A 130 -14.14 5.28 9.93
CA ASN A 130 -14.90 5.29 8.68
C ASN A 130 -14.03 5.73 7.49
N ALA A 131 -12.72 5.49 7.57
CA ALA A 131 -11.81 5.77 6.47
C ALA A 131 -11.98 4.78 5.32
N PHE A 132 -11.78 5.24 4.09
CA PHE A 132 -11.92 4.41 2.91
C PHE A 132 -10.86 4.72 1.82
N GLY A 133 -10.40 3.67 1.15
CA GLY A 133 -9.67 3.75 -0.11
C GLY A 133 -10.61 4.15 -1.25
N LEU A 134 -10.05 4.81 -2.26
CA LEU A 134 -10.75 5.28 -3.46
C LEU A 134 -10.88 4.15 -4.47
N LEU A 135 -11.82 4.27 -5.41
CA LEU A 135 -12.01 3.36 -6.52
C LEU A 135 -11.10 3.71 -7.71
N PRO A 136 -10.51 2.72 -8.40
CA PRO A 136 -10.46 1.33 -7.98
C PRO A 136 -9.65 1.17 -6.69
N SER A 137 -10.14 0.32 -5.78
CA SER A 137 -9.54 0.09 -4.46
C SER A 137 -8.31 -0.82 -4.56
N ILE A 138 -7.30 -0.36 -5.30
CA ILE A 138 -6.07 -1.06 -5.65
C ILE A 138 -4.84 -0.20 -5.30
N THR A 139 -3.68 -0.86 -5.24
CA THR A 139 -2.43 -0.35 -4.69
C THR A 139 -1.94 0.99 -5.23
N ASP A 140 -1.52 1.03 -6.50
CA ASP A 140 -0.82 2.19 -7.06
C ASP A 140 -1.64 3.49 -6.98
N PRO A 141 -2.91 3.54 -7.44
CA PRO A 141 -3.73 4.73 -7.33
C PRO A 141 -3.97 5.19 -5.89
N ASN A 142 -4.20 4.29 -4.93
CA ASN A 142 -4.49 4.69 -3.56
C ASN A 142 -3.27 5.22 -2.82
N HIS A 143 -2.10 4.60 -2.99
CA HIS A 143 -0.85 5.17 -2.47
C HIS A 143 -0.56 6.55 -3.05
N MET A 144 -0.76 6.72 -4.35
CA MET A 144 -0.58 8.03 -4.98
C MET A 144 -1.62 9.04 -4.50
N SER A 145 -2.84 8.61 -4.20
CA SER A 145 -3.89 9.47 -3.64
C SER A 145 -3.52 9.98 -2.25
N VAL A 146 -2.93 9.13 -1.39
CA VAL A 146 -2.43 9.53 -0.05
C VAL A 146 -1.44 10.68 -0.14
N VAL A 147 -0.50 10.62 -1.09
CA VAL A 147 0.61 11.59 -1.17
C VAL A 147 0.30 12.79 -2.07
N SER A 148 -0.69 12.71 -2.96
CA SER A 148 -1.08 13.83 -3.82
C SER A 148 -2.30 14.59 -3.33
N GLY A 149 -3.21 13.90 -2.64
CA GLY A 149 -4.56 14.37 -2.35
C GLY A 149 -5.48 14.33 -3.58
N SER A 150 -5.05 13.72 -4.67
CA SER A 150 -5.84 13.57 -5.90
C SER A 150 -6.52 12.21 -5.95
N TRP A 151 -7.62 12.11 -6.67
CA TRP A 151 -8.30 10.85 -6.94
C TRP A 151 -7.67 10.08 -8.12
N PRO A 152 -7.87 8.75 -8.25
CA PRO A 152 -7.27 7.93 -9.30
C PRO A 152 -7.46 8.44 -10.74
N GLY A 153 -8.66 8.89 -11.09
CA GLY A 153 -8.95 9.51 -12.39
C GLY A 153 -8.20 10.83 -12.60
N THR A 154 -8.11 11.70 -11.59
CA THR A 154 -7.29 12.91 -11.61
C THR A 154 -5.81 12.59 -11.77
N LEU A 155 -5.32 11.56 -11.07
CA LEU A 155 -3.95 11.06 -11.20
C LEU A 155 -3.65 10.54 -12.60
N GLY A 156 -4.66 10.03 -13.31
CA GLY A 156 -4.49 9.36 -14.59
C GLY A 156 -3.97 7.92 -14.46
N VAL A 157 -4.14 7.30 -13.28
CA VAL A 157 -3.66 5.95 -12.95
C VAL A 157 -4.85 5.06 -12.62
N ALA A 158 -5.08 4.04 -13.44
CA ALA A 158 -6.25 3.17 -13.32
C ALA A 158 -5.93 1.74 -12.86
N ASN A 159 -4.66 1.33 -12.84
CA ASN A 159 -4.28 -0.07 -12.64
C ASN A 159 -2.98 -0.19 -11.83
N VAL A 160 -2.63 -1.40 -11.41
CA VAL A 160 -1.33 -1.73 -10.80
C VAL A 160 -0.39 -2.29 -11.88
N PHE A 161 0.91 -2.12 -11.70
CA PHE A 161 2.00 -2.69 -12.53
C PHE A 161 2.14 -2.12 -13.94
N HIS A 162 1.07 -2.07 -14.74
CA HIS A 162 1.12 -1.69 -16.15
C HIS A 162 -0.19 -1.02 -16.58
N HIS A 163 -0.07 -0.03 -17.46
CA HIS A 163 -1.21 0.74 -17.96
C HIS A 163 -1.40 0.51 -19.46
N PHE A 164 -2.58 0.04 -19.86
CA PHE A 164 -2.88 -0.16 -21.27
C PHE A 164 -2.83 1.18 -22.01
N ALA A 165 -2.18 1.20 -23.18
CA ALA A 165 -2.02 2.39 -24.01
C ALA A 165 -2.68 2.25 -25.39
N GLY A 166 -3.41 1.15 -25.63
CA GLY A 166 -4.00 0.83 -26.92
C GLY A 166 -3.26 -0.28 -27.66
N ILE A 167 -3.68 -0.50 -28.90
CA ILE A 167 -3.11 -1.51 -29.81
C ILE A 167 -2.12 -0.86 -30.80
N ASP A 168 -0.98 -1.50 -31.04
CA ASP A 168 0.00 -1.04 -32.02
C ASP A 168 -0.44 -1.33 -33.49
N PRO A 169 0.25 -0.81 -34.51
CA PRO A 169 -0.12 -1.06 -35.92
C PRO A 169 -0.07 -2.53 -36.35
N THR A 170 0.50 -3.43 -35.54
CA THR A 170 0.56 -4.88 -35.80
C THR A 170 -0.59 -5.64 -35.15
N GLY A 171 -1.40 -4.99 -34.32
CA GLY A 171 -2.50 -5.60 -33.59
C GLY A 171 -2.12 -6.06 -32.17
N GLU A 172 -0.92 -5.73 -31.68
CA GLU A 172 -0.45 -6.17 -30.36
C GLU A 172 -0.76 -5.11 -29.28
N PRO A 173 -1.17 -5.53 -28.07
CA PRO A 173 -1.43 -4.60 -26.98
C PRO A 173 -0.16 -3.95 -26.46
N VAL A 174 -0.20 -2.63 -26.25
CA VAL A 174 0.91 -1.86 -25.68
C VAL A 174 0.59 -1.47 -24.24
N PHE A 175 1.57 -1.66 -23.38
CA PHE A 175 1.49 -1.29 -21.97
C PHE A 175 2.62 -0.32 -21.60
N LEU A 176 2.27 0.69 -20.82
CA LEU A 176 3.22 1.63 -20.23
C LEU A 176 3.58 1.16 -18.82
N ALA A 177 4.87 1.19 -18.52
CA ALA A 177 5.37 0.94 -17.18
C ALA A 177 5.04 2.15 -16.26
N PRO A 178 4.90 1.94 -14.94
CA PRO A 178 4.61 3.00 -13.99
C PRO A 178 5.77 4.00 -14.00
N SER A 179 5.44 5.29 -14.09
CA SER A 179 6.40 6.38 -13.99
C SER A 179 5.69 7.66 -13.55
N LYS A 180 6.42 8.59 -12.92
CA LYS A 180 5.88 9.91 -12.57
C LYS A 180 5.40 10.71 -13.79
N ASP A 181 5.87 10.37 -14.99
CA ASP A 181 5.41 10.98 -16.24
C ASP A 181 3.98 10.61 -16.64
N LEU A 182 3.46 9.49 -16.14
CA LEU A 182 2.06 9.12 -16.33
C LEU A 182 1.11 9.94 -15.45
N LEU A 183 1.61 10.50 -14.35
CA LEU A 183 0.80 11.28 -13.41
C LEU A 183 0.50 12.67 -13.99
N ARG A 184 -0.63 12.79 -14.67
CA ARG A 184 -1.04 13.96 -15.43
C ARG A 184 -2.52 14.25 -15.25
N TRP A 185 -2.86 15.52 -15.08
CA TRP A 185 -4.22 15.97 -14.79
C TRP A 185 -4.61 17.23 -15.57
N GLY A 186 -5.91 17.54 -15.56
CA GLY A 186 -6.46 18.71 -16.22
C GLY A 186 -6.42 18.64 -17.76
N ASP A 187 -6.92 19.70 -18.39
CA ASP A 187 -7.04 19.79 -19.85
C ASP A 187 -5.68 19.93 -20.55
N ASP A 188 -4.70 20.54 -19.87
CA ASP A 188 -3.37 20.78 -20.40
C ASP A 188 -2.39 19.65 -20.10
N GLY A 189 -2.81 18.62 -19.33
CA GLY A 189 -1.95 17.53 -18.92
C GLY A 189 -0.82 18.03 -18.01
N ALA A 190 -1.14 18.88 -17.04
CA ALA A 190 -0.19 19.31 -16.03
C ALA A 190 0.30 18.12 -15.20
N SER A 191 1.55 18.16 -14.74
CA SER A 191 2.07 17.15 -13.82
C SER A 191 1.34 17.21 -12.48
N ILE A 192 1.01 16.04 -11.92
CA ILE A 192 0.55 15.92 -10.54
C ILE A 192 1.66 16.37 -9.60
N GLN A 193 1.29 17.18 -8.61
CA GLN A 193 2.16 17.50 -7.49
C GLN A 193 1.75 16.68 -6.26
N THR A 194 2.75 16.19 -5.55
CA THR A 194 2.63 15.39 -4.33
C THR A 194 3.24 16.14 -3.14
N VAL A 195 3.07 15.61 -1.92
CA VAL A 195 3.76 16.11 -0.73
C VAL A 195 5.28 16.12 -0.92
N TYR A 196 5.83 15.22 -1.74
CA TYR A 196 7.26 15.18 -2.08
C TYR A 196 7.70 16.36 -2.94
N ASP A 197 6.80 16.96 -3.72
CA ASP A 197 7.10 18.15 -4.53
C ASP A 197 6.91 19.44 -3.71
N VAL A 198 5.91 19.46 -2.83
CA VAL A 198 5.52 20.66 -2.07
C VAL A 198 6.51 20.93 -0.93
N LEU A 199 6.94 19.92 -0.18
CA LEU A 199 7.85 20.10 0.97
C LEU A 199 9.20 20.72 0.55
N PRO A 200 9.92 20.18 -0.46
CA PRO A 200 11.21 20.74 -0.88
C PRO A 200 11.12 22.13 -1.50
N ALA A 201 10.00 22.48 -2.16
CA ALA A 201 9.81 23.82 -2.70
C ALA A 201 9.84 24.91 -1.62
N GLY A 202 9.44 24.57 -0.38
CA GLY A 202 9.59 25.43 0.79
C GLY A 202 10.94 25.29 1.50
N ASN A 203 11.63 24.17 1.33
CA ASN A 203 12.89 23.84 1.99
C ASN A 203 13.74 22.87 1.13
N PRO A 204 14.67 23.38 0.30
CA PRO A 204 15.35 22.57 -0.73
C PRO A 204 16.30 21.49 -0.19
N ASP A 205 16.56 21.47 1.12
CA ASP A 205 17.43 20.47 1.73
C ASP A 205 16.64 19.30 2.38
N VAL A 206 15.31 19.26 2.26
CA VAL A 206 14.44 18.18 2.77
C VAL A 206 14.91 16.83 2.23
N TYR A 207 15.05 15.85 3.13
CA TYR A 207 15.37 14.47 2.71
C TYR A 207 14.09 13.64 2.55
N ASN A 208 13.80 13.25 1.32
CA ASN A 208 12.64 12.49 0.90
C ASN A 208 12.98 11.01 0.67
N ALA A 209 12.32 10.12 1.40
CA ALA A 209 12.46 8.68 1.25
C ALA A 209 11.13 7.99 0.96
N PHE A 210 11.20 6.96 0.12
CA PHE A 210 10.12 6.01 -0.13
C PHE A 210 10.71 4.60 -0.11
N LEU A 211 10.15 3.72 0.70
CA LEU A 211 10.54 2.32 0.80
C LEU A 211 9.29 1.47 0.69
N SER A 212 9.30 0.47 -0.20
CA SER A 212 8.13 -0.36 -0.43
C SER A 212 8.47 -1.83 -0.64
N GLY A 213 7.60 -2.70 -0.12
CA GLY A 213 7.52 -4.10 -0.51
C GLY A 213 6.97 -4.33 -1.92
N LYS A 214 6.39 -3.31 -2.54
CA LYS A 214 5.89 -3.29 -3.92
C LYS A 214 6.63 -2.24 -4.72
N GLU A 215 7.76 -2.65 -5.27
CA GLU A 215 8.75 -1.77 -5.91
C GLU A 215 8.17 -0.80 -6.96
N LEU A 216 7.13 -1.21 -7.67
CA LEU A 216 6.55 -0.42 -8.76
C LEU A 216 5.81 0.84 -8.30
N THR A 217 5.26 0.84 -7.08
CA THR A 217 4.63 2.04 -6.53
C THR A 217 5.66 3.16 -6.36
N GLY A 218 6.92 2.82 -6.06
CA GLY A 218 8.02 3.79 -5.98
C GLY A 218 8.34 4.44 -7.33
N HIS A 219 8.18 3.72 -8.45
CA HIS A 219 8.45 4.27 -9.78
C HIS A 219 7.49 5.40 -10.17
N LEU A 220 6.28 5.45 -9.60
CA LEU A 220 5.34 6.55 -9.80
C LEU A 220 5.81 7.87 -9.16
N LEU A 221 6.79 7.81 -8.26
CA LEU A 221 7.40 8.98 -7.62
C LEU A 221 8.78 9.34 -8.21
N ASP A 222 9.36 8.45 -9.02
CA ASP A 222 10.65 8.68 -9.66
C ASP A 222 10.49 9.55 -10.92
N ASP A 223 10.96 10.79 -10.85
CA ASP A 223 11.07 11.71 -12.00
C ASP A 223 12.50 11.88 -12.50
N GLY A 224 13.48 11.19 -11.90
CA GLY A 224 14.90 11.37 -12.19
C GLY A 224 15.45 12.80 -11.93
N ASN A 225 14.69 13.68 -11.25
CA ASN A 225 14.99 15.09 -11.07
C ASN A 225 15.18 15.48 -9.59
N ASP A 226 15.76 14.59 -8.80
CA ASP A 226 16.14 14.81 -7.38
C ASP A 226 14.95 15.09 -6.43
N THR A 227 13.68 14.89 -6.83
CA THR A 227 12.55 15.03 -5.90
C THR A 227 12.60 13.99 -4.77
N MET A 228 13.14 12.82 -5.08
CA MET A 228 13.33 11.71 -4.14
C MET A 228 14.82 11.48 -3.91
N ASP A 229 15.28 11.60 -2.66
CA ASP A 229 16.67 11.25 -2.29
C ASP A 229 16.87 9.75 -2.21
N THR A 230 15.84 9.01 -1.82
CA THR A 230 15.87 7.55 -1.76
C THR A 230 14.54 6.96 -2.17
N ILE A 231 14.60 6.09 -3.18
CA ILE A 231 13.56 5.10 -3.46
C ILE A 231 14.21 3.74 -3.25
N ALA A 232 13.60 2.94 -2.39
CA ALA A 232 14.13 1.62 -2.05
C ALA A 232 13.04 0.54 -2.14
N GLY A 233 13.46 -0.65 -2.55
CA GLY A 233 12.65 -1.85 -2.66
C GLY A 233 13.58 -3.07 -2.73
N GLY A 234 13.00 -4.26 -2.87
CA GLY A 234 13.79 -5.49 -2.78
C GLY A 234 14.83 -5.64 -3.91
N ILE A 235 14.58 -5.11 -5.11
CA ILE A 235 15.56 -5.10 -6.22
C ILE A 235 16.53 -3.93 -6.12
N TRP A 236 16.05 -2.74 -5.76
CA TRP A 236 16.85 -1.50 -5.76
C TRP A 236 16.92 -0.92 -4.36
N HIS A 237 18.10 -0.94 -3.75
CA HIS A 237 18.29 -0.34 -2.43
C HIS A 237 19.73 0.15 -2.23
N PRO A 238 19.95 1.14 -1.36
CA PRO A 238 21.29 1.56 -0.96
C PRO A 238 22.13 0.38 -0.43
N TYR A 239 23.44 0.41 -0.69
CA TYR A 239 24.37 -0.67 -0.36
C TYR A 239 24.44 -1.05 1.13
N TYR A 240 23.97 -0.16 2.02
CA TYR A 240 23.97 -0.40 3.46
C TYR A 240 22.70 -1.12 3.94
N LEU A 241 21.71 -1.34 3.07
CA LEU A 241 20.61 -2.25 3.31
C LEU A 241 21.05 -3.68 2.98
N GLN A 242 20.52 -4.67 3.72
CA GLN A 242 20.79 -6.07 3.36
C GLN A 242 19.94 -6.45 2.17
N ASP A 243 20.37 -7.44 1.38
CA ASP A 243 19.49 -8.07 0.41
C ASP A 243 18.28 -8.72 1.12
N PRO A 244 17.08 -8.68 0.52
CA PRO A 244 15.93 -9.44 1.02
C PRO A 244 16.24 -10.93 1.16
N GLN A 245 15.81 -11.51 2.27
CA GLN A 245 16.01 -12.92 2.57
C GLN A 245 14.78 -13.75 2.20
N LEU A 246 15.00 -15.04 1.91
CA LEU A 246 13.91 -15.98 1.73
C LEU A 246 13.03 -16.01 2.99
N ARG A 247 11.72 -16.09 2.78
CA ARG A 247 10.70 -16.09 3.82
C ARG A 247 9.71 -17.23 3.62
N LYS A 248 8.85 -17.43 4.62
CA LYS A 248 7.64 -18.22 4.52
C LYS A 248 6.48 -17.31 4.91
N ILE A 249 5.79 -16.78 3.90
CA ILE A 249 4.59 -15.97 4.12
C ILE A 249 3.54 -16.82 4.88
N GLY A 250 2.88 -16.20 5.87
CA GLY A 250 1.98 -16.89 6.79
C GLY A 250 2.64 -17.53 8.02
N ASP A 251 3.98 -17.50 8.14
CA ASP A 251 4.73 -18.01 9.29
C ASP A 251 5.87 -17.02 9.62
N PRO A 252 5.53 -15.78 10.03
CA PRO A 252 6.51 -14.74 10.30
C PRO A 252 7.25 -14.99 11.62
N PRO A 253 8.43 -14.39 11.84
CA PRO A 253 9.18 -14.57 13.09
C PRO A 253 8.48 -14.12 14.39
N SER A 254 7.42 -13.31 14.30
CA SER A 254 6.57 -12.90 15.43
C SER A 254 5.52 -13.93 15.81
N ASP A 255 5.30 -14.95 14.98
CA ASP A 255 4.33 -16.01 15.21
C ASP A 255 4.67 -16.76 16.52
N PRO A 256 3.80 -16.67 17.54
CA PRO A 256 4.04 -17.30 18.83
C PRO A 256 3.80 -18.82 18.81
N ASP A 257 3.10 -19.33 17.80
CA ASP A 257 2.63 -20.71 17.71
C ASP A 257 3.08 -21.47 16.44
N ALA A 258 4.05 -20.91 15.71
CA ALA A 258 4.76 -21.53 14.56
C ALA A 258 5.09 -23.03 14.70
N ALA A 259 5.37 -23.49 15.94
CA ALA A 259 5.68 -24.90 16.23
C ALA A 259 4.46 -25.85 16.20
N THR A 260 3.27 -25.31 16.47
CA THR A 260 1.98 -26.00 16.41
C THR A 260 1.24 -25.75 15.11
N ASP A 261 1.66 -24.74 14.34
CA ASP A 261 1.09 -24.49 13.04
C ASP A 261 1.26 -25.67 12.10
N ARG A 262 0.17 -25.90 11.38
CA ARG A 262 0.12 -26.93 10.35
C ARG A 262 0.29 -26.33 8.96
N ASP A 263 0.80 -25.10 8.90
CA ASP A 263 1.09 -24.35 7.70
C ASP A 263 2.11 -25.07 6.84
N GLY A 264 1.59 -25.91 5.95
CA GLY A 264 2.34 -26.71 5.00
C GLY A 264 2.78 -28.11 5.44
N THR A 265 2.47 -28.60 6.65
CA THR A 265 2.99 -29.91 7.12
C THR A 265 1.96 -31.00 7.45
N ASN A 266 0.65 -30.73 7.43
CA ASN A 266 -0.34 -31.81 7.56
C ASN A 266 -1.13 -32.05 6.26
N LEU A 267 -0.84 -33.20 5.67
CA LEU A 267 -1.71 -33.89 4.73
C LEU A 267 -3.03 -34.18 5.45
N PHE A 268 -4.07 -33.40 5.13
CA PHE A 268 -5.50 -33.75 5.05
C PHE A 268 -6.42 -32.66 5.66
N PRO A 269 -7.42 -32.17 4.90
CA PRO A 269 -7.73 -32.59 3.53
C PRO A 269 -6.66 -32.06 2.55
N SER A 270 -6.35 -32.86 1.54
CA SER A 270 -5.31 -32.58 0.55
C SER A 270 -5.55 -31.31 -0.28
N SER A 271 -6.69 -30.64 -0.10
CA SER A 271 -7.05 -29.36 -0.72
C SER A 271 -6.33 -28.16 -0.10
N GLN A 272 -6.25 -28.05 1.23
CA GLN A 272 -5.54 -26.93 1.88
C GLN A 272 -4.02 -27.03 1.73
N ALA A 273 -3.46 -28.25 1.73
CA ALA A 273 -2.04 -28.44 1.41
C ALA A 273 -1.66 -28.01 -0.02
N LYS A 274 -2.61 -28.00 -0.97
CA LYS A 274 -2.38 -27.50 -2.34
C LYS A 274 -2.31 -25.98 -2.40
N MET A 275 -2.88 -25.28 -1.43
CA MET A 275 -2.95 -23.83 -1.41
C MET A 275 -1.60 -23.21 -1.02
N TYR A 276 -0.90 -23.72 0.01
CA TYR A 276 0.53 -23.40 0.25
C TYR A 276 1.44 -23.81 -0.93
N GLN A 277 0.94 -24.68 -1.79
CA GLN A 277 1.56 -25.07 -3.05
C GLN A 277 0.96 -24.34 -4.26
N SER A 278 0.22 -23.24 -4.06
CA SER A 278 -0.16 -22.38 -5.17
C SER A 278 1.13 -21.86 -5.81
N ALA A 279 1.12 -21.71 -7.14
CA ALA A 279 2.29 -21.20 -7.83
C ALA A 279 2.66 -19.79 -7.33
N GLY A 280 1.66 -18.98 -6.97
CA GLY A 280 1.83 -17.63 -6.43
C GLY A 280 2.51 -17.58 -5.06
N LEU A 281 2.03 -18.32 -4.05
CA LEU A 281 2.71 -18.33 -2.74
C LEU A 281 4.15 -18.87 -2.83
N ARG A 282 4.40 -19.84 -3.72
CA ARG A 282 5.78 -20.26 -4.02
C ARG A 282 6.59 -19.16 -4.68
N ASP A 283 5.99 -18.38 -5.57
CA ASP A 283 6.65 -17.27 -6.26
C ASP A 283 7.05 -16.17 -5.27
N LEU A 284 6.12 -15.76 -4.40
CA LEU A 284 6.36 -14.80 -3.31
C LEU A 284 7.55 -15.23 -2.43
N ASN A 285 7.53 -16.47 -1.96
CA ASN A 285 8.59 -17.00 -1.10
C ASN A 285 9.93 -17.20 -1.82
N ALA A 286 9.91 -17.49 -3.13
CA ALA A 286 11.12 -17.78 -3.92
C ALA A 286 11.81 -16.53 -4.48
N HIS A 287 11.10 -15.40 -4.55
CA HIS A 287 11.61 -14.15 -5.15
C HIS A 287 11.57 -12.99 -4.15
N PRO A 288 12.33 -13.06 -3.05
CA PRO A 288 12.31 -12.04 -2.00
C PRO A 288 12.81 -10.68 -2.50
N SER A 289 13.55 -10.61 -3.61
CA SER A 289 13.89 -9.32 -4.22
C SER A 289 12.68 -8.62 -4.84
N LYS A 290 11.71 -9.37 -5.39
CA LYS A 290 10.48 -8.80 -5.97
C LYS A 290 9.41 -8.54 -4.92
N TYR A 291 9.33 -9.44 -3.94
CA TYR A 291 8.37 -9.42 -2.84
C TYR A 291 9.14 -9.55 -1.52
N PRO A 292 9.81 -8.50 -1.05
CA PRO A 292 10.57 -8.55 0.20
C PRO A 292 9.61 -8.54 1.40
N SER A 293 9.95 -9.27 2.48
CA SER A 293 9.09 -9.35 3.68
C SER A 293 8.88 -8.00 4.32
N ASP A 294 7.75 -7.84 4.99
CA ASP A 294 7.49 -6.67 5.82
C ASP A 294 8.59 -6.49 6.86
N ARG A 295 9.15 -7.58 7.38
CA ARG A 295 10.31 -7.52 8.27
C ARG A 295 11.53 -6.92 7.59
N TRP A 296 11.84 -7.32 6.36
CA TRP A 296 12.93 -6.72 5.60
C TRP A 296 12.66 -5.24 5.32
N VAL A 297 11.42 -4.90 4.92
CA VAL A 297 11.00 -3.52 4.67
C VAL A 297 11.20 -2.70 5.94
N MET A 298 10.70 -3.17 7.09
CA MET A 298 10.82 -2.45 8.36
C MET A 298 12.28 -2.36 8.84
N ASP A 299 13.05 -3.44 8.77
CA ASP A 299 14.48 -3.42 9.15
C ASP A 299 15.26 -2.43 8.28
N SER A 300 14.93 -2.35 6.99
CA SER A 300 15.48 -1.38 6.05
C SER A 300 15.02 0.04 6.36
N ALA A 301 13.76 0.23 6.73
CA ALA A 301 13.23 1.52 7.17
C ALA A 301 13.96 2.04 8.41
N LEU A 302 14.20 1.17 9.40
CA LEU A 302 14.97 1.53 10.60
C LEU A 302 16.40 1.93 10.23
N ARG A 303 17.06 1.21 9.32
CA ARG A 303 18.40 1.61 8.84
C ARG A 303 18.39 2.96 8.14
N ILE A 304 17.44 3.23 7.25
CA ILE A 304 17.29 4.54 6.60
C ILE A 304 17.04 5.63 7.66
N LEU A 305 16.13 5.38 8.61
CA LEU A 305 15.82 6.31 9.69
C LEU A 305 17.05 6.69 10.53
N PHE A 306 17.94 5.74 10.81
CA PHE A 306 19.15 5.97 11.60
C PHE A 306 20.34 6.47 10.79
N ALA A 307 20.43 6.13 9.50
CA ALA A 307 21.51 6.54 8.61
C ALA A 307 21.28 7.93 8.00
N GLU A 308 20.07 8.16 7.49
CA GLU A 308 19.75 9.31 6.62
C GLU A 308 18.79 10.32 7.28
N ASP A 309 18.07 9.90 8.33
CA ASP A 309 17.14 10.76 9.09
C ASP A 309 16.13 11.53 8.20
N PRO A 310 15.32 10.82 7.38
CA PRO A 310 14.41 11.46 6.43
C PRO A 310 13.45 12.44 7.11
N ASP A 311 13.08 13.50 6.39
CA ASP A 311 12.05 14.45 6.81
C ASP A 311 10.67 14.02 6.33
N LEU A 312 10.61 13.37 5.18
CA LEU A 312 9.42 12.72 4.65
C LEU A 312 9.77 11.27 4.33
N PHE A 313 9.13 10.31 5.00
CA PHE A 313 9.38 8.89 4.78
C PHE A 313 8.08 8.11 4.62
N TYR A 314 7.90 7.47 3.48
CA TYR A 314 6.81 6.53 3.26
C TYR A 314 7.34 5.10 3.29
N ILE A 315 6.73 4.27 4.12
CA ILE A 315 7.05 2.86 4.31
C ILE A 315 5.81 2.06 3.92
N ASN A 316 5.89 1.29 2.83
CA ASN A 316 4.81 0.39 2.41
C ASN A 316 5.17 -1.08 2.69
N MET A 317 4.45 -1.70 3.62
CA MET A 317 4.56 -3.11 4.01
C MET A 317 3.53 -3.92 3.23
N GLY A 318 3.97 -4.87 2.39
CA GLY A 318 3.18 -5.55 1.37
C GLY A 318 2.63 -6.93 1.74
N ASP A 319 3.05 -7.54 2.86
CA ASP A 319 2.75 -8.96 3.12
C ASP A 319 1.26 -9.23 3.39
N CYS A 320 0.52 -8.26 3.96
CA CYS A 320 -0.93 -8.40 4.14
C CYS A 320 -1.61 -8.62 2.78
N ASP A 321 -1.40 -7.74 1.80
CA ASP A 321 -1.94 -7.89 0.46
C ASP A 321 -1.47 -9.17 -0.27
N ASP A 322 -0.15 -9.38 -0.33
CA ASP A 322 0.46 -10.55 -0.98
C ASP A 322 -0.06 -11.86 -0.38
N GLY A 323 -0.20 -11.89 0.96
CA GLY A 323 -0.67 -13.03 1.72
C GLY A 323 -2.13 -13.31 1.43
N GLU A 324 -2.99 -12.32 1.64
CA GLU A 324 -4.45 -12.46 1.51
C GLU A 324 -4.85 -12.88 0.09
N HIS A 325 -4.18 -12.39 -0.96
CA HIS A 325 -4.44 -12.80 -2.35
C HIS A 325 -4.47 -14.31 -2.54
N TYR A 326 -3.66 -15.03 -1.79
CA TYR A 326 -3.60 -16.49 -1.85
C TYR A 326 -4.15 -17.17 -0.61
N LEU A 327 -4.23 -16.48 0.53
CA LEU A 327 -4.60 -16.98 1.86
C LEU A 327 -6.04 -16.67 2.28
N GLY A 328 -6.73 -15.75 1.60
CA GLY A 328 -8.05 -15.23 1.99
C GLY A 328 -7.96 -14.02 2.90
N ALA A 329 -9.08 -13.32 3.10
CA ALA A 329 -9.20 -12.24 4.07
C ALA A 329 -9.85 -12.74 5.38
N ALA A 330 -9.34 -12.30 6.54
CA ALA A 330 -9.79 -12.74 7.86
C ALA A 330 -10.43 -11.64 8.73
N ASP A 331 -10.60 -10.44 8.18
CA ASP A 331 -11.14 -9.24 8.84
C ASP A 331 -12.67 -9.28 9.08
N ARG A 332 -13.36 -10.32 8.60
CA ARG A 332 -14.81 -10.51 8.70
C ARG A 332 -15.15 -11.79 9.45
N PRO A 333 -15.18 -11.78 10.80
CA PRO A 333 -15.45 -12.97 11.62
C PRO A 333 -16.71 -13.77 11.23
N PRO A 334 -17.84 -13.16 10.80
CA PRO A 334 -19.03 -13.91 10.39
C PRO A 334 -18.84 -14.82 9.17
N GLU A 335 -17.79 -14.62 8.37
CA GLU A 335 -17.48 -15.47 7.21
C GLU A 335 -16.76 -16.76 7.59
N TRP A 336 -16.30 -16.89 8.83
CA TRP A 336 -15.50 -18.01 9.32
C TRP A 336 -16.28 -18.86 10.32
N THR A 337 -16.16 -20.17 10.19
CA THR A 337 -16.77 -21.16 11.08
C THR A 337 -15.69 -22.02 11.73
N ASP A 338 -15.63 -21.99 13.07
CA ASP A 338 -14.84 -22.90 13.90
C ASP A 338 -15.44 -24.32 13.84
N LEU A 339 -14.64 -25.30 13.41
CA LEU A 339 -15.06 -26.70 13.24
C LEU A 339 -15.01 -27.53 14.53
N GLY A 340 -14.87 -26.89 15.69
CA GLY A 340 -14.91 -27.52 17.00
C GLY A 340 -13.55 -27.63 17.69
N THR A 341 -12.56 -26.86 17.25
CA THR A 341 -11.22 -26.75 17.82
C THR A 341 -10.84 -25.28 18.01
N PRO A 342 -11.42 -24.57 18.99
CA PRO A 342 -11.30 -23.10 19.15
C PRO A 342 -9.89 -22.56 19.44
N GLU A 343 -8.92 -23.46 19.58
CA GLU A 343 -7.51 -23.15 19.82
C GLU A 343 -6.66 -23.41 18.56
N VAL A 344 -7.31 -23.74 17.44
CA VAL A 344 -6.68 -24.17 16.20
C VAL A 344 -7.37 -23.43 15.06
N LEU A 345 -6.62 -22.57 14.36
CA LEU A 345 -7.21 -21.70 13.33
C LEU A 345 -7.04 -22.24 11.91
N TRP A 346 -6.11 -23.18 11.69
CA TRP A 346 -5.86 -23.74 10.36
C TRP A 346 -7.00 -24.64 9.85
N ASP A 347 -7.91 -25.10 10.72
CA ASP A 347 -9.09 -25.87 10.33
C ASP A 347 -10.39 -25.07 10.32
N ASP A 348 -10.33 -23.76 10.56
CA ASP A 348 -11.47 -22.88 10.33
C ASP A 348 -11.89 -22.94 8.85
N ALA A 349 -13.20 -22.99 8.63
CA ALA A 349 -13.77 -22.98 7.29
C ALA A 349 -14.34 -21.61 6.96
N ASN A 350 -13.94 -21.04 5.82
CA ASN A 350 -14.59 -19.85 5.28
C ASN A 350 -15.83 -20.23 4.45
N LEU A 351 -16.87 -19.39 4.55
CA LEU A 351 -18.15 -19.56 3.87
C LEU A 351 -18.03 -19.58 2.34
N TYR A 352 -17.16 -18.75 1.78
CA TYR A 352 -17.03 -18.52 0.33
C TYR A 352 -15.95 -19.40 -0.30
N ASN A 353 -14.84 -19.61 0.41
CA ASN A 353 -13.69 -20.32 -0.14
C ASN A 353 -13.12 -21.35 0.84
N PRO A 354 -13.34 -22.66 0.65
CA PRO A 354 -12.80 -23.66 1.56
C PRO A 354 -11.26 -23.82 1.45
N ARG A 355 -10.62 -23.09 0.53
CA ARG A 355 -9.17 -23.12 0.36
C ARG A 355 -8.47 -22.12 1.25
N VAL A 356 -9.13 -21.10 1.80
CA VAL A 356 -8.47 -20.04 2.58
C VAL A 356 -7.97 -20.53 3.96
N ASN A 357 -7.00 -19.83 4.55
CA ASN A 357 -6.39 -20.17 5.85
C ASN A 357 -6.39 -18.95 6.76
N ARG A 358 -7.22 -18.99 7.81
CA ARG A 358 -7.39 -17.88 8.75
C ARG A 358 -6.12 -17.60 9.56
N GLY A 359 -5.49 -18.64 10.12
CA GLY A 359 -4.36 -18.50 11.04
C GLY A 359 -3.23 -17.70 10.41
N ALA A 360 -2.73 -18.19 9.28
CA ALA A 360 -1.64 -17.56 8.54
C ALA A 360 -1.89 -16.09 8.17
N VAL A 361 -3.13 -15.72 7.84
CA VAL A 361 -3.49 -14.31 7.57
C VAL A 361 -3.40 -13.47 8.84
N LEU A 362 -3.91 -13.98 9.96
CA LEU A 362 -3.81 -13.28 11.25
C LEU A 362 -2.36 -13.15 11.72
N ASP A 363 -1.48 -14.10 11.40
CA ASP A 363 -0.05 -14.00 11.73
C ASP A 363 0.67 -12.96 10.90
N ILE A 364 0.34 -12.86 9.61
CA ILE A 364 0.82 -11.78 8.74
C ILE A 364 0.41 -10.41 9.30
N VAL A 365 -0.87 -10.23 9.62
CA VAL A 365 -1.38 -8.94 10.17
C VAL A 365 -0.74 -8.62 11.52
N PHE A 366 -0.52 -9.62 12.37
CA PHE A 366 0.16 -9.42 13.66
C PHE A 366 1.64 -9.08 13.50
N GLU A 367 2.35 -9.67 12.54
CA GLU A 367 3.72 -9.26 12.20
C GLU A 367 3.74 -7.81 11.73
N ALA A 368 2.82 -7.39 10.86
CA ALA A 368 2.72 -6.00 10.42
C ALA A 368 2.51 -5.04 11.62
N ASP A 369 1.61 -5.38 12.56
CA ASP A 369 1.41 -4.63 13.82
C ASP A 369 2.68 -4.57 14.68
N TYR A 370 3.34 -5.71 14.86
CA TYR A 370 4.58 -5.81 15.64
C TYR A 370 5.69 -4.94 15.03
N LEU A 371 5.85 -4.98 13.71
CA LEU A 371 6.85 -4.20 12.97
C LEU A 371 6.54 -2.70 13.01
N PHE A 372 5.28 -2.29 12.87
CA PHE A 372 4.88 -0.90 13.11
C PHE A 372 5.23 -0.46 14.53
N GLY A 373 4.97 -1.30 15.53
CA GLY A 373 5.38 -1.09 16.91
C GLY A 373 6.89 -0.83 17.08
N ARG A 374 7.74 -1.54 16.32
CA ARG A 374 9.20 -1.33 16.32
C ARG A 374 9.61 0.00 15.70
N PHE A 375 8.88 0.47 14.69
CA PHE A 375 9.10 1.80 14.11
C PHE A 375 8.82 2.90 15.16
N LEU A 376 7.70 2.79 15.87
CA LEU A 376 7.36 3.72 16.95
C LEU A 376 8.44 3.75 18.05
N ASP A 377 8.91 2.57 18.48
CA ASP A 377 10.00 2.48 19.47
C ASP A 377 11.30 3.15 18.97
N ALA A 378 11.58 3.10 17.67
CA ALA A 378 12.73 3.76 17.07
C ALA A 378 12.60 5.30 17.05
N LEU A 379 11.39 5.82 16.82
CA LEU A 379 11.11 7.25 16.94
C LEU A 379 11.25 7.74 18.38
N ASP A 380 10.81 6.94 19.36
CA ASP A 380 10.99 7.24 20.78
C ASP A 380 12.47 7.22 21.17
N LEU A 381 13.24 6.24 20.67
CA LEU A 381 14.68 6.16 20.88
C LEU A 381 15.41 7.37 20.31
N LYS A 382 14.99 7.86 19.14
CA LYS A 382 15.50 9.09 18.51
C LYS A 382 14.99 10.37 19.16
N GLN A 383 14.01 10.29 20.06
CA GLN A 383 13.33 11.42 20.67
C GLN A 383 12.65 12.34 19.64
N THR A 384 12.22 11.78 18.51
CA THR A 384 11.54 12.52 17.43
C THR A 384 10.05 12.26 17.37
N ALA A 385 9.53 11.28 18.13
CA ALA A 385 8.11 10.91 18.10
C ALA A 385 7.16 12.11 18.32
N ASP A 386 7.44 12.95 19.33
CA ASP A 386 6.62 14.13 19.64
C ASP A 386 6.78 15.29 18.64
N GLN A 387 7.76 15.21 17.74
CA GLN A 387 8.06 16.22 16.72
C GLN A 387 7.69 15.73 15.31
N SER A 388 7.09 14.55 15.21
CA SER A 388 6.77 13.91 13.94
C SER A 388 5.26 13.77 13.79
N VAL A 389 4.79 13.87 12.56
CA VAL A 389 3.48 13.43 12.13
C VAL A 389 3.62 12.01 11.59
N VAL A 390 2.98 11.05 12.26
CA VAL A 390 2.94 9.65 11.84
C VAL A 390 1.53 9.33 11.36
N SER A 391 1.40 8.89 10.13
CA SER A 391 0.14 8.40 9.55
C SER A 391 0.23 6.89 9.38
N LEU A 392 -0.60 6.16 10.11
CA LEU A 392 -0.83 4.74 9.89
C LEU A 392 -2.03 4.59 8.96
N LEU A 393 -1.89 3.83 7.89
CA LEU A 393 -2.98 3.61 6.94
C LEU A 393 -2.94 2.22 6.28
N SER A 394 -3.98 1.92 5.50
CA SER A 394 -3.94 0.94 4.42
C SER A 394 -4.45 1.63 3.15
N ASP A 395 -3.93 1.23 2.00
CA ASP A 395 -4.35 1.67 0.67
C ASP A 395 -5.71 1.08 0.25
N HIS A 396 -5.97 -0.17 0.66
CA HIS A 396 -7.25 -0.87 0.54
C HIS A 396 -7.37 -2.00 1.57
N GLY A 397 -8.51 -2.65 1.65
CA GLY A 397 -8.67 -3.97 2.26
C GLY A 397 -8.68 -5.07 1.20
N GLN A 398 -9.08 -6.28 1.56
CA GLN A 398 -9.45 -7.33 0.59
C GLN A 398 -10.76 -8.02 0.98
N VAL A 399 -11.25 -8.87 0.08
CA VAL A 399 -12.42 -9.72 0.27
C VAL A 399 -12.11 -11.14 -0.18
N THR A 400 -12.53 -12.14 0.60
CA THR A 400 -12.43 -13.54 0.17
C THR A 400 -13.38 -13.80 -0.99
N LEU A 401 -12.84 -14.31 -2.10
CA LEU A 401 -13.57 -14.63 -3.32
C LEU A 401 -14.08 -16.08 -3.30
N MET A 402 -15.25 -16.31 -3.87
CA MET A 402 -15.84 -17.65 -4.00
C MET A 402 -15.02 -18.57 -4.92
N ASP A 403 -14.70 -19.77 -4.45
CA ASP A 403 -13.79 -20.73 -5.13
C ASP A 403 -14.31 -21.25 -6.48
N ASP A 404 -15.58 -21.65 -6.56
CA ASP A 404 -16.20 -22.30 -7.73
C ASP A 404 -17.00 -21.34 -8.62
N SER A 405 -16.75 -20.02 -8.53
CA SER A 405 -17.57 -18.99 -9.15
C SER A 405 -16.81 -18.09 -10.13
N LEU A 406 -15.83 -18.69 -10.81
CA LEU A 406 -15.01 -18.00 -11.77
C LEU A 406 -15.85 -17.59 -12.99
N ILE A 407 -16.02 -16.28 -13.20
CA ILE A 407 -16.72 -15.73 -14.35
C ILE A 407 -15.68 -15.29 -15.38
N ASP A 408 -15.68 -15.93 -16.55
CA ASP A 408 -14.88 -15.48 -17.68
C ASP A 408 -15.61 -14.33 -18.39
N MET A 409 -15.04 -13.13 -18.36
CA MET A 409 -15.68 -11.96 -18.97
C MET A 409 -15.83 -12.08 -20.48
N GLY A 410 -14.92 -12.77 -21.17
CA GLY A 410 -15.03 -13.00 -22.61
C GLY A 410 -16.21 -13.92 -22.96
N ASP A 411 -16.45 -14.96 -22.16
CA ASP A 411 -17.61 -15.84 -22.31
C ASP A 411 -18.91 -15.07 -22.04
N VAL A 412 -18.96 -14.24 -20.99
CA VAL A 412 -20.13 -13.39 -20.69
C VAL A 412 -20.47 -12.47 -21.86
N LEU A 413 -19.47 -11.75 -22.40
CA LEU A 413 -19.69 -10.85 -23.53
C LEU A 413 -20.17 -11.61 -24.77
N THR A 414 -19.61 -12.79 -25.04
CA THR A 414 -20.02 -13.67 -26.13
C THR A 414 -21.47 -14.14 -25.96
N ASP A 415 -21.87 -14.54 -24.75
CA ASP A 415 -23.23 -14.97 -24.42
C ASP A 415 -24.26 -13.85 -24.57
N LEU A 416 -23.86 -12.60 -24.31
CA LEU A 416 -24.65 -11.39 -24.55
C LEU A 416 -24.71 -11.00 -26.03
N GLY A 417 -23.94 -11.67 -26.89
CA GLY A 417 -23.91 -11.40 -28.34
C GLY A 417 -23.06 -10.19 -28.73
N ILE A 418 -22.16 -9.75 -27.86
CA ILE A 418 -21.20 -8.67 -28.13
C ILE A 418 -20.07 -9.25 -29.00
N SER A 419 -19.75 -8.59 -30.12
CA SER A 419 -18.73 -9.09 -31.03
C SER A 419 -17.35 -8.97 -30.41
N GLN A 420 -16.46 -9.91 -30.71
CA GLN A 420 -15.04 -9.78 -30.34
C GLN A 420 -14.40 -8.55 -30.99
N ASP A 421 -14.84 -8.22 -32.21
CA ASP A 421 -14.37 -7.03 -32.95
C ASP A 421 -14.81 -5.71 -32.29
N ASP A 422 -15.78 -5.75 -31.37
CA ASP A 422 -16.26 -4.58 -30.62
C ASP A 422 -15.41 -4.30 -29.36
N VAL A 423 -14.52 -5.24 -28.99
CA VAL A 423 -13.71 -5.20 -27.77
C VAL A 423 -12.24 -5.09 -28.14
N GLU A 424 -11.63 -3.95 -27.82
CA GLU A 424 -10.20 -3.70 -28.03
C GLU A 424 -9.37 -4.52 -27.04
N MET A 425 -9.75 -4.51 -25.76
CA MET A 425 -9.06 -5.25 -24.70
C MET A 425 -9.98 -5.50 -23.50
N ILE A 426 -9.75 -6.61 -22.80
CA ILE A 426 -10.30 -6.85 -21.46
C ILE A 426 -9.15 -7.11 -20.50
N THR A 427 -9.16 -6.40 -19.39
CA THR A 427 -8.36 -6.73 -18.21
C THR A 427 -9.34 -6.99 -17.08
N ALA A 428 -9.32 -8.18 -16.49
CA ALA A 428 -10.21 -8.55 -15.40
C ALA A 428 -9.51 -9.55 -14.50
N SER A 429 -9.53 -9.26 -13.20
CA SER A 429 -8.93 -10.12 -12.19
C SER A 429 -9.60 -9.87 -10.85
N GLY A 430 -10.06 -10.95 -10.21
CA GLY A 430 -10.60 -10.88 -8.86
C GLY A 430 -11.94 -10.16 -8.84
N SER A 431 -12.03 -8.99 -8.19
CA SER A 431 -13.29 -8.25 -8.03
C SER A 431 -13.47 -7.05 -8.96
N ILE A 432 -12.55 -6.86 -9.92
CA ILE A 432 -12.56 -5.71 -10.83
C ILE A 432 -12.17 -6.08 -12.26
N GLY A 433 -12.82 -5.43 -13.22
CA GLY A 433 -12.60 -5.53 -14.65
C GLY A 433 -12.66 -4.16 -15.32
N TYR A 434 -11.91 -4.07 -16.42
CA TYR A 434 -11.80 -2.92 -17.28
C TYR A 434 -12.05 -3.39 -18.71
N LEU A 435 -13.01 -2.77 -19.40
CA LEU A 435 -13.27 -3.06 -20.81
C LEU A 435 -12.90 -1.84 -21.63
N TYR A 436 -12.15 -2.10 -22.70
CA TYR A 436 -11.78 -1.13 -23.72
C TYR A 436 -12.51 -1.53 -24.99
N LEU A 437 -13.35 -0.64 -25.51
CA LEU A 437 -14.18 -0.90 -26.69
C LEU A 437 -13.53 -0.29 -27.92
N THR A 438 -13.70 -0.93 -29.08
CA THR A 438 -13.23 -0.37 -30.36
C THR A 438 -14.07 0.84 -30.79
N ASP A 439 -15.33 0.89 -30.36
CA ASP A 439 -16.25 2.03 -30.51
C ASP A 439 -16.89 2.36 -29.16
N SER A 440 -16.49 3.49 -28.57
CA SER A 440 -17.01 3.93 -27.26
C SER A 440 -18.51 4.26 -27.28
N SER A 441 -19.13 4.44 -28.44
CA SER A 441 -20.58 4.63 -28.52
C SER A 441 -21.39 3.37 -28.16
N LEU A 442 -20.73 2.21 -28.09
CA LEU A 442 -21.32 0.95 -27.63
C LEU A 442 -21.38 0.86 -26.10
N ALA A 443 -20.66 1.72 -25.36
CA ALA A 443 -20.46 1.60 -23.91
C ALA A 443 -21.77 1.45 -23.14
N ALA A 444 -22.71 2.39 -23.28
CA ALA A 444 -23.99 2.34 -22.57
C ALA A 444 -24.81 1.06 -22.87
N ALA A 445 -24.78 0.58 -24.12
CA ALA A 445 -25.49 -0.64 -24.51
C ALA A 445 -24.84 -1.90 -23.94
N VAL A 446 -23.51 -1.94 -23.86
CA VAL A 446 -22.76 -3.05 -23.24
C VAL A 446 -22.91 -3.01 -21.72
N ALA A 447 -22.83 -1.83 -21.10
CA ALA A 447 -23.02 -1.62 -19.67
C ALA A 447 -24.38 -2.14 -19.20
N SER A 448 -25.45 -1.71 -19.87
CA SER A 448 -26.82 -2.16 -19.57
C SER A 448 -26.97 -3.69 -19.67
N GLN A 449 -26.36 -4.32 -20.69
CA GLN A 449 -26.43 -5.78 -20.84
C GLN A 449 -25.65 -6.53 -19.76
N LEU A 450 -24.49 -6.02 -19.36
CA LEU A 450 -23.71 -6.59 -18.26
C LEU A 450 -24.41 -6.39 -16.92
N ALA A 451 -25.02 -5.23 -16.65
CA ALA A 451 -25.80 -4.99 -15.44
C ALA A 451 -27.03 -5.91 -15.35
N ASP A 452 -27.68 -6.19 -16.49
CA ASP A 452 -28.81 -7.13 -16.58
C ASP A 452 -28.38 -8.61 -16.58
N TYR A 453 -27.08 -8.91 -16.67
CA TYR A 453 -26.59 -10.28 -16.63
C TYR A 453 -26.93 -10.93 -15.28
N THR A 454 -27.41 -12.18 -15.31
CA THR A 454 -27.81 -12.89 -14.10
C THR A 454 -27.11 -14.23 -13.95
N LEU A 455 -26.74 -14.57 -12.72
CA LEU A 455 -26.24 -15.88 -12.34
C LEU A 455 -27.01 -16.43 -11.15
N VAL A 456 -26.90 -17.74 -10.93
CA VAL A 456 -27.35 -18.37 -9.68
C VAL A 456 -26.20 -18.32 -8.69
N HIS A 457 -26.40 -17.62 -7.57
CA HIS A 457 -25.40 -17.53 -6.50
C HIS A 457 -25.15 -18.93 -5.89
N PRO A 458 -23.90 -19.45 -5.88
CA PRO A 458 -23.62 -20.83 -5.49
C PRO A 458 -24.05 -21.21 -4.07
N LEU A 459 -23.93 -20.29 -3.10
CA LEU A 459 -24.27 -20.58 -1.71
C LEU A 459 -25.77 -20.47 -1.37
N ASN A 460 -26.41 -19.36 -1.72
CA ASN A 460 -27.82 -19.12 -1.34
C ASN A 460 -28.83 -19.54 -2.42
N GLN A 461 -28.35 -19.95 -3.61
CA GLN A 461 -29.16 -20.41 -4.75
C GLN A 461 -30.15 -19.37 -5.31
N ALA A 462 -29.98 -18.09 -4.97
CA ALA A 462 -30.75 -17.00 -5.54
C ALA A 462 -30.21 -16.59 -6.91
N THR A 463 -31.09 -16.17 -7.82
CA THR A 463 -30.68 -15.44 -9.02
C THR A 463 -30.26 -14.04 -8.63
N VAL A 464 -29.05 -13.64 -9.01
CA VAL A 464 -28.44 -12.36 -8.67
C VAL A 464 -27.84 -11.69 -9.91
N HIS A 465 -27.68 -10.37 -9.85
CA HIS A 465 -26.91 -9.59 -10.81
C HIS A 465 -25.49 -9.46 -10.27
N PRO A 466 -24.48 -10.14 -10.85
CA PRO A 466 -23.16 -10.23 -10.24
C PRO A 466 -22.31 -8.98 -10.47
N PHE A 467 -22.77 -8.01 -11.27
CA PHE A 467 -21.98 -6.87 -11.71
C PHE A 467 -22.62 -5.53 -11.34
N VAL A 468 -21.75 -4.59 -10.98
CA VAL A 468 -21.97 -3.15 -11.09
C VAL A 468 -21.11 -2.67 -12.25
N VAL A 469 -21.69 -1.94 -13.20
CA VAL A 469 -20.98 -1.52 -14.40
C VAL A 469 -21.15 -0.03 -14.58
N LEU A 470 -20.03 0.69 -14.66
CA LEU A 470 -20.02 2.12 -14.89
C LEU A 470 -19.51 2.40 -16.30
N ASP A 471 -20.28 3.16 -17.07
CA ASP A 471 -19.84 3.76 -18.32
C ASP A 471 -19.21 5.14 -18.12
N ARG A 472 -18.78 5.78 -19.22
CA ARG A 472 -18.09 7.08 -19.14
C ARG A 472 -18.97 8.22 -18.64
N ASP A 473 -20.26 8.20 -18.93
CA ASP A 473 -21.20 9.25 -18.48
C ASP A 473 -21.44 9.10 -16.96
N GLU A 474 -21.53 7.87 -16.48
CA GLU A 474 -21.63 7.54 -15.05
C GLU A 474 -20.32 7.85 -14.30
N MET A 475 -19.17 7.57 -14.92
CA MET A 475 -17.86 7.99 -14.43
C MET A 475 -17.77 9.51 -14.28
N ASP A 476 -18.17 10.27 -15.31
CA ASP A 476 -18.12 11.74 -15.31
C ASP A 476 -19.11 12.36 -14.32
N SER A 477 -20.31 11.80 -14.21
CA SER A 477 -21.33 12.32 -13.30
C SER A 477 -21.09 11.89 -11.85
N GLY A 478 -20.37 10.79 -11.63
CA GLY A 478 -20.24 10.16 -10.31
C GLY A 478 -21.53 9.48 -9.84
N ILE A 479 -22.38 9.04 -10.76
CA ILE A 479 -23.68 8.43 -10.45
C ILE A 479 -23.85 7.19 -11.31
N ASP A 480 -24.02 6.03 -10.69
CA ASP A 480 -24.50 4.82 -11.35
C ASP A 480 -26.01 4.92 -11.55
N ASP A 481 -26.50 4.58 -12.73
CA ASP A 481 -27.89 4.76 -13.13
C ASP A 481 -28.84 3.72 -12.52
N VAL A 482 -28.31 2.58 -12.06
CA VAL A 482 -29.05 1.48 -11.42
C VAL A 482 -29.05 1.61 -9.89
N TYR A 483 -27.87 1.80 -9.31
CA TYR A 483 -27.61 1.76 -7.87
C TYR A 483 -27.50 3.16 -7.25
N GLY A 484 -27.54 4.23 -8.05
CA GLY A 484 -27.32 5.60 -7.61
C GLY A 484 -25.83 5.91 -7.38
N PRO A 485 -25.46 6.94 -6.61
CA PRO A 485 -24.10 6.92 -6.05
C PRO A 485 -23.99 5.60 -5.27
N LEU A 486 -22.97 4.76 -5.51
CA LEU A 486 -22.63 3.48 -4.87
C LEU A 486 -22.68 3.49 -3.31
N VAL A 487 -23.85 3.75 -2.73
CA VAL A 487 -24.08 4.25 -1.36
C VAL A 487 -24.82 3.22 -0.50
N GLU A 488 -25.35 2.15 -1.08
CA GLU A 488 -26.15 1.18 -0.32
C GLU A 488 -25.31 0.36 0.68
N ASP A 489 -24.01 0.19 0.45
CA ASP A 489 -23.08 -0.56 1.33
C ASP A 489 -22.18 0.33 2.21
N GLY A 490 -22.51 1.62 2.37
CA GLY A 490 -21.76 2.54 3.23
C GLY A 490 -20.43 3.05 2.63
N VAL A 491 -20.11 2.65 1.40
CA VAL A 491 -19.07 3.25 0.57
C VAL A 491 -19.65 4.48 -0.15
N ALA A 492 -18.82 5.33 -0.75
CA ALA A 492 -19.26 6.57 -1.39
C ALA A 492 -19.54 6.15 -2.80
N GLY A 493 -20.58 6.74 -3.38
CA GLY A 493 -20.65 6.75 -4.83
C GLY A 493 -19.35 7.23 -5.42
N ASN A 494 -19.00 6.58 -6.53
CA ASN A 494 -18.03 7.09 -7.48
C ASN A 494 -18.21 8.61 -7.60
N ARG A 495 -17.15 9.40 -7.48
CA ARG A 495 -17.22 10.84 -7.76
C ARG A 495 -16.50 11.14 -9.07
N ARG A 496 -16.87 12.25 -9.73
CA ARG A 496 -16.14 12.70 -10.91
C ARG A 496 -14.66 12.89 -10.57
N GLY A 497 -13.77 12.17 -11.24
CA GLY A 497 -12.33 12.20 -10.93
C GLY A 497 -11.82 10.96 -10.20
N GLU A 498 -12.70 10.16 -9.62
CA GLU A 498 -12.34 8.88 -8.99
C GLU A 498 -12.11 7.82 -10.08
N LEU A 499 -13.13 7.55 -10.89
CA LEU A 499 -13.02 6.64 -12.04
C LEU A 499 -12.99 7.36 -13.40
N TYR A 500 -13.08 8.68 -13.40
CA TYR A 500 -13.06 9.51 -14.61
C TYR A 500 -11.76 10.30 -14.71
N SER A 501 -10.98 10.07 -15.76
CA SER A 501 -9.78 10.87 -16.03
C SER A 501 -10.04 11.88 -17.13
N ALA A 502 -10.23 13.16 -16.78
CA ALA A 502 -10.40 14.24 -17.76
C ALA A 502 -9.22 14.32 -18.73
N TRP A 503 -7.99 14.14 -18.21
CA TRP A 503 -6.81 14.06 -19.06
C TRP A 503 -6.97 12.91 -20.06
N ASN A 504 -7.17 11.66 -19.62
CA ASN A 504 -7.17 10.51 -20.52
C ASN A 504 -8.41 10.37 -21.42
N ILE A 505 -9.57 10.86 -20.98
CA ILE A 505 -10.85 10.71 -21.69
C ILE A 505 -11.11 11.88 -22.64
N ASP A 506 -10.99 13.12 -22.19
CA ASP A 506 -11.36 14.30 -22.98
C ASP A 506 -10.30 14.69 -24.01
N HIS A 507 -9.07 14.20 -23.82
CA HIS A 507 -7.93 14.45 -24.69
C HIS A 507 -7.33 13.12 -25.18
N PRO A 508 -8.09 12.31 -25.94
CA PRO A 508 -7.63 11.03 -26.41
C PRO A 508 -6.50 11.22 -27.42
N VAL A 509 -5.49 10.36 -27.35
CA VAL A 509 -4.48 10.22 -28.40
C VAL A 509 -4.78 8.96 -29.20
N HIS A 510 -4.48 9.00 -30.50
CA HIS A 510 -4.64 7.85 -31.39
C HIS A 510 -3.35 7.02 -31.52
N ASP A 511 -2.34 7.33 -30.71
CA ASP A 511 -1.12 6.54 -30.59
C ASP A 511 -1.02 5.95 -29.18
N THR A 512 0.06 5.20 -28.92
CA THR A 512 0.30 4.53 -27.64
C THR A 512 1.19 5.35 -26.71
N SER A 513 1.17 6.69 -26.81
CA SER A 513 2.03 7.58 -26.00
C SER A 513 1.46 7.88 -24.62
N LYS A 514 0.25 7.42 -24.33
CA LYS A 514 -0.53 7.75 -23.13
C LYS A 514 -1.43 6.59 -22.75
N VAL A 515 -1.86 6.56 -21.50
CA VAL A 515 -2.83 5.58 -21.01
C VAL A 515 -4.15 5.69 -21.79
N ARG A 516 -4.60 4.55 -22.33
CA ARG A 516 -5.95 4.36 -22.83
C ARG A 516 -6.83 4.17 -21.60
N TRP A 517 -7.78 5.08 -21.35
CA TRP A 517 -8.71 4.94 -20.22
C TRP A 517 -9.82 3.93 -20.55
N PRO A 518 -10.28 3.12 -19.57
CA PRO A 518 -11.39 2.19 -19.77
C PRO A 518 -12.64 2.88 -20.35
N ASP A 519 -13.36 2.15 -21.19
CA ASP A 519 -14.71 2.53 -21.63
C ASP A 519 -15.74 2.13 -20.57
N LEU A 520 -15.52 0.99 -19.90
CA LEU A 520 -16.35 0.51 -18.79
C LEU A 520 -15.50 0.04 -17.61
N TRP A 521 -15.95 0.33 -16.40
CA TRP A 521 -15.52 -0.35 -15.18
C TRP A 521 -16.55 -1.40 -14.80
N VAL A 522 -16.09 -2.60 -14.48
CA VAL A 522 -16.94 -3.71 -14.03
C VAL A 522 -16.48 -4.14 -12.66
N PHE A 523 -17.31 -3.97 -11.65
CA PHE A 523 -17.07 -4.47 -10.30
C PHE A 523 -17.95 -5.68 -10.04
N THR A 524 -17.39 -6.70 -9.39
CA THR A 524 -18.19 -7.85 -8.94
C THR A 524 -18.86 -7.56 -7.60
N LEU A 525 -20.10 -8.03 -7.45
CA LEU A 525 -20.80 -8.13 -6.18
C LEU A 525 -20.69 -9.56 -5.62
N PHE A 526 -21.11 -9.73 -4.36
CA PHE A 526 -21.36 -11.06 -3.77
C PHE A 526 -20.16 -12.02 -3.79
N ARG A 527 -18.94 -11.48 -3.71
CA ARG A 527 -17.69 -12.28 -3.71
C ARG A 527 -17.41 -13.07 -4.99
N PHE A 528 -18.06 -12.74 -6.11
CA PHE A 528 -17.71 -13.37 -7.39
C PHE A 528 -16.27 -13.05 -7.81
N ASN A 529 -15.65 -13.96 -8.55
CA ASN A 529 -14.31 -13.78 -9.10
C ASN A 529 -14.39 -13.68 -10.62
N ILE A 530 -13.98 -12.55 -11.19
CA ILE A 530 -13.85 -12.40 -12.64
C ILE A 530 -12.41 -12.62 -13.09
N ILE A 531 -12.27 -13.28 -14.23
CA ILE A 531 -11.01 -13.39 -14.93
C ILE A 531 -11.19 -13.07 -16.40
N HIS A 532 -10.21 -12.34 -16.95
CA HIS A 532 -9.88 -12.34 -18.37
C HIS A 532 -8.66 -11.43 -18.59
N GLN A 533 -7.64 -11.88 -19.31
CA GLN A 533 -6.57 -11.01 -19.79
C GLN A 533 -6.27 -11.38 -21.23
N SER A 534 -6.95 -10.76 -22.20
CA SER A 534 -6.64 -10.97 -23.62
C SER A 534 -7.20 -9.89 -24.55
N SER A 535 -6.58 -9.79 -25.73
CA SER A 535 -7.18 -9.51 -27.06
C SER A 535 -6.05 -9.45 -28.12
N PRO A 536 -6.12 -10.16 -29.27
CA PRO A 536 -7.16 -9.97 -30.31
C PRO A 536 -8.07 -11.15 -30.72
N GLU A 537 -7.94 -12.36 -30.18
CA GLU A 537 -8.90 -13.46 -30.47
C GLU A 537 -9.14 -14.17 -29.14
N ILE A 538 -10.37 -14.20 -28.61
CA ILE A 538 -10.71 -14.77 -27.27
C ILE A 538 -10.15 -16.20 -27.16
N GLY A 539 -8.93 -16.33 -26.64
CA GLY A 539 -8.08 -17.46 -27.00
C GLY A 539 -6.60 -17.25 -26.66
N GLY A 540 -6.31 -16.74 -25.47
CA GLY A 540 -4.95 -16.65 -24.95
C GLY A 540 -4.93 -16.23 -23.50
N ALA A 541 -5.18 -17.15 -22.57
CA ALA A 541 -5.02 -16.87 -21.15
C ALA A 541 -3.53 -16.65 -20.84
N LEU A 542 -3.13 -15.40 -20.54
CA LEU A 542 -2.04 -15.19 -19.59
C LEU A 542 -2.44 -15.95 -18.32
N GLY A 543 -1.52 -16.78 -17.79
CA GLY A 543 -1.85 -17.80 -16.79
C GLY A 543 -2.76 -17.24 -15.70
N THR A 544 -3.95 -17.85 -15.54
CA THR A 544 -4.94 -17.40 -14.58
C THR A 544 -4.36 -17.50 -13.18
N PHE A 545 -4.03 -16.35 -12.58
CA PHE A 545 -3.74 -16.29 -11.15
C PHE A 545 -5.08 -16.54 -10.45
N HIS A 546 -5.23 -17.73 -9.88
CA HIS A 546 -6.39 -18.06 -9.06
C HIS A 546 -6.19 -17.43 -7.69
N PHE A 547 -6.64 -16.18 -7.54
CA PHE A 547 -6.71 -15.52 -6.25
C PHE A 547 -7.86 -16.06 -5.40
N THR A 548 -7.59 -16.24 -4.11
CA THR A 548 -8.60 -16.61 -3.11
C THR A 548 -9.20 -15.39 -2.42
N ALA A 549 -8.50 -14.26 -2.43
CA ALA A 549 -9.05 -12.94 -2.10
C ALA A 549 -8.56 -11.90 -3.10
N SER A 550 -9.34 -10.83 -3.24
CA SER A 550 -9.00 -9.71 -4.11
C SER A 550 -9.51 -8.41 -3.52
N HIS A 551 -9.08 -7.33 -4.14
CA HIS A 551 -9.52 -5.98 -3.90
C HIS A 551 -9.78 -5.29 -5.25
N GLY A 552 -10.16 -4.01 -5.19
CA GLY A 552 -10.49 -3.17 -6.34
C GLY A 552 -11.93 -2.69 -6.35
N SER A 553 -12.83 -3.42 -5.69
CA SER A 553 -14.26 -3.09 -5.57
C SER A 553 -14.58 -2.30 -4.28
N PRO A 554 -15.79 -1.71 -4.18
CA PRO A 554 -16.25 -1.05 -2.95
C PRO A 554 -16.16 -1.93 -1.70
N GLU A 555 -16.39 -3.24 -1.82
CA GLU A 555 -16.33 -4.16 -0.67
C GLU A 555 -14.94 -4.25 -0.01
N SER A 556 -13.90 -3.84 -0.75
CA SER A 556 -12.50 -3.79 -0.32
C SER A 556 -12.03 -2.38 0.03
N SER A 557 -12.92 -1.37 0.07
CA SER A 557 -12.49 0.01 0.29
C SER A 557 -12.36 0.41 1.77
N TRP A 558 -12.85 -0.40 2.72
CA TRP A 558 -12.76 -0.03 4.15
C TRP A 558 -11.34 -0.24 4.69
N VAL A 559 -10.67 0.86 5.06
CA VAL A 559 -9.26 0.87 5.46
C VAL A 559 -9.08 1.41 6.87
N GLN A 560 -7.92 1.11 7.45
CA GLN A 560 -7.44 1.80 8.64
C GLN A 560 -6.86 3.18 8.27
N LEU A 561 -7.11 4.19 9.09
CA LEU A 561 -6.43 5.48 9.03
C LEU A 561 -6.34 6.11 10.41
N ALA A 562 -5.13 6.49 10.81
CA ALA A 562 -4.89 7.26 12.02
C ALA A 562 -3.67 8.16 11.86
N MET A 563 -3.75 9.36 12.41
CA MET A 563 -2.66 10.35 12.36
C MET A 563 -2.30 10.82 13.77
N ARG A 564 -1.01 10.81 14.12
CA ARG A 564 -0.48 11.30 15.40
C ARG A 564 0.59 12.34 15.14
N GLY A 565 0.55 13.46 15.85
CA GLY A 565 1.64 14.43 15.80
C GLY A 565 1.27 15.81 16.34
N PRO A 566 2.20 16.77 16.33
CA PRO A 566 1.94 18.17 16.65
C PRO A 566 0.77 18.70 15.83
N GLY A 567 -0.11 19.49 16.48
CA GLY A 567 -1.26 20.12 15.82
C GLY A 567 -2.46 19.20 15.56
N LEU A 568 -2.36 17.88 15.81
CA LEU A 568 -3.48 16.93 15.63
C LEU A 568 -4.26 16.70 16.93
N ALA A 569 -5.59 16.72 16.83
CA ALA A 569 -6.53 16.46 17.91
C ALA A 569 -6.70 14.96 18.13
N VAL A 570 -6.24 14.48 19.30
CA VAL A 570 -6.41 13.08 19.71
C VAL A 570 -7.89 12.77 19.94
N GLY A 571 -8.37 11.68 19.38
CA GLY A 571 -9.75 11.25 19.51
C GLY A 571 -10.23 10.41 18.34
N VAL A 572 -11.47 9.93 18.45
CA VAL A 572 -12.16 9.20 17.39
C VAL A 572 -13.02 10.17 16.59
N HIS A 573 -12.77 10.22 15.29
CA HIS A 573 -13.36 11.14 14.32
C HIS A 573 -14.31 10.36 13.42
N GLN A 574 -15.61 10.50 13.66
CA GLN A 574 -16.65 9.64 13.07
C GLN A 574 -17.07 10.08 11.67
N GLU A 575 -16.65 11.24 11.22
CA GLU A 575 -16.79 11.64 9.84
C GLU A 575 -16.10 10.65 8.91
N ARG A 576 -16.55 10.68 7.67
CA ARG A 576 -16.06 9.79 6.65
C ARG A 576 -14.89 10.45 5.93
N VAL A 577 -13.80 9.72 5.78
CA VAL A 577 -12.51 10.24 5.29
C VAL A 577 -11.99 9.36 4.18
N SER A 578 -11.62 9.95 3.05
CA SER A 578 -10.95 9.26 1.95
C SER A 578 -9.43 9.31 2.13
N LEU A 579 -8.70 8.40 1.50
CA LEU A 579 -7.23 8.48 1.48
C LEU A 579 -6.70 9.76 0.80
N ALA A 580 -7.45 10.37 -0.12
CA ALA A 580 -7.09 11.66 -0.71
C ALA A 580 -7.19 12.84 0.27
N ASP A 581 -7.84 12.68 1.43
CA ASP A 581 -7.94 13.74 2.44
C ASP A 581 -6.65 13.87 3.26
N VAL A 582 -5.72 12.92 3.15
CA VAL A 582 -4.47 12.89 3.93
C VAL A 582 -3.52 14.02 3.52
N ALA A 583 -3.21 14.17 2.23
CA ALA A 583 -2.32 15.23 1.76
C ALA A 583 -2.82 16.65 2.08
N PRO A 584 -4.08 17.06 1.80
CA PRO A 584 -4.57 18.38 2.18
C PRO A 584 -4.57 18.60 3.70
N THR A 585 -4.83 17.55 4.49
CA THR A 585 -4.67 17.64 5.95
C THR A 585 -3.22 17.98 6.34
N LEU A 586 -2.23 17.37 5.68
CA LEU A 586 -0.82 17.69 5.90
C LEU A 586 -0.45 19.09 5.40
N TYR A 587 -0.96 19.52 4.24
CA TYR A 587 -0.74 20.89 3.75
C TYR A 587 -1.28 21.91 4.75
N ALA A 588 -2.50 21.73 5.25
CA ALA A 588 -3.09 22.59 6.27
C ALA A 588 -2.28 22.57 7.58
N LEU A 589 -1.86 21.38 8.04
CA LEU A 589 -1.10 21.20 9.28
C LEU A 589 0.28 21.88 9.23
N LEU A 590 0.95 21.80 8.08
CA LEU A 590 2.29 22.34 7.87
C LEU A 590 2.28 23.78 7.32
N GLY A 591 1.10 24.34 7.02
CA GLY A 591 0.94 25.70 6.51
C GLY A 591 1.35 25.86 5.04
N PHE A 592 1.31 24.79 4.25
CA PHE A 592 1.55 24.83 2.81
C PHE A 592 0.27 25.15 2.03
N SER A 593 0.44 25.69 0.82
CA SER A 593 -0.67 25.86 -0.12
C SER A 593 -0.94 24.54 -0.83
N GLU A 594 -2.21 24.18 -0.93
CA GLU A 594 -2.64 22.98 -1.64
C GLU A 594 -2.35 23.14 -3.15
N PRO A 595 -1.73 22.15 -3.80
CA PRO A 595 -1.64 22.08 -5.25
C PRO A 595 -3.02 22.08 -5.91
N ALA A 596 -3.09 22.55 -7.16
CA ALA A 596 -4.36 22.64 -7.86
C ALA A 596 -4.96 21.26 -8.26
N ASN A 597 -4.15 20.19 -8.22
CA ASN A 597 -4.61 18.81 -8.48
C ASN A 597 -5.35 18.16 -7.30
N VAL A 598 -5.37 18.77 -6.12
CA VAL A 598 -5.96 18.17 -4.92
C VAL A 598 -7.48 18.09 -5.07
N ASP A 599 -8.03 16.88 -4.92
CA ASP A 599 -9.47 16.59 -4.92
C ASP A 599 -10.01 16.36 -3.50
N GLY A 600 -9.17 15.83 -2.61
CA GLY A 600 -9.51 15.60 -1.21
C GLY A 600 -9.67 16.88 -0.40
N GLU A 601 -10.23 16.75 0.80
CA GLU A 601 -10.45 17.87 1.71
C GLU A 601 -9.65 17.69 2.99
N ALA A 602 -9.08 18.78 3.52
CA ALA A 602 -8.40 18.72 4.82
C ALA A 602 -9.39 18.31 5.93
N ILE A 603 -8.99 17.36 6.78
CA ILE A 603 -9.81 16.83 7.88
C ILE A 603 -9.77 17.81 9.07
N LEU A 604 -10.52 18.90 8.97
CA LEU A 604 -10.43 20.04 9.90
C LEU A 604 -10.76 19.68 11.35
N SER A 605 -11.63 18.69 11.57
CA SER A 605 -11.96 18.11 12.87
C SER A 605 -10.75 17.51 13.59
N ALA A 606 -9.76 17.05 12.84
CA ALA A 606 -8.52 16.48 13.38
C ALA A 606 -7.44 17.54 13.67
N LEU A 607 -7.63 18.81 13.31
CA LEU A 607 -6.67 19.89 13.56
C LEU A 607 -7.00 20.64 14.88
N ARG A 608 -5.98 21.16 15.59
CA ARG A 608 -6.11 21.89 16.87
C ARG A 608 -6.15 23.40 16.75
#